data_AF-A0A4R2GVQ4-F1
#
_entry.id   AF-A0A4R2GVQ4-F1
#
_cell.length_a   1.000
_cell.length_b   1.000
_cell.length_c   1.000
_cell.angle_alpha   90.00
_cell.angle_beta   90.00
_cell.angle_gamma   90.00
#
_symmetry.space_group_name_H-M   'P 1'
#
loop_
_entity.id
_entity.type
_entity.pdbx_description
1 polymer ?
#
loop_
_entity_poly.entity_id
_entity_poly.type
_entity_poly.pdbx_seq_one_letter_code
_entity_poly.pdbx_strand_id
1 'polypeptide(L)'
;MDMDSIDVLIEESKQSGASELSNAQLFICRLCEALGLPLPQFAGEHDCDNHYIFEKSVSFGFLNGRSCGGRIDLYKRGCFVLESKQSAMARRRADWPPSIPMGRSLSAWRRAMSAARMQAEHYARALPESPPFLIILDVGHIIEVYADFSGTGESYAPFPDPGRRFILMDDLRRADIQRRLRAIWTDPASLAGELCMAPAREDALTRYLLDRARAPGPGKFPLRPQASVIPEPLAGRFAPRLGIQERGAACRILV
;
A
#
# COMPACT_ATOMS: atom_id res chain seq x y z
N MET A 1 10.36 4.01 -26.97
CA MET A 1 11.33 3.71 -25.90
C MET A 1 10.65 2.67 -25.05
N ASP A 2 11.21 1.46 -24.99
CA ASP A 2 10.71 0.45 -24.07
C ASP A 2 11.00 0.93 -22.65
N MET A 3 9.94 1.23 -21.91
CA MET A 3 10.03 1.65 -20.52
C MET A 3 10.43 0.42 -19.71
N ASP A 4 11.39 0.56 -18.78
CA ASP A 4 11.79 -0.54 -17.91
C ASP A 4 10.55 -1.08 -17.19
N SER A 5 10.43 -2.41 -17.07
CA SER A 5 9.36 -3.08 -16.33
C SER A 5 9.16 -2.49 -14.92
N ILE A 6 10.24 -2.03 -14.28
CA ILE A 6 10.17 -1.39 -12.97
C ILE A 6 9.52 0.00 -13.03
N ASP A 7 9.77 0.77 -14.10
CA ASP A 7 9.17 2.08 -14.29
C ASP A 7 7.66 1.99 -14.51
N VAL A 8 7.23 1.00 -15.31
CA VAL A 8 5.80 0.69 -15.51
C VAL A 8 5.12 0.38 -14.17
N LEU A 9 5.71 -0.54 -13.39
CA LEU A 9 5.19 -0.91 -12.07
C LEU A 9 5.07 0.28 -11.12
N ILE A 10 6.09 1.14 -11.08
CA ILE A 10 6.11 2.32 -10.21
C ILE A 10 4.98 3.28 -10.57
N GLU A 11 4.78 3.56 -11.87
CA GLU A 11 3.76 4.51 -12.29
C GLU A 11 2.33 3.97 -12.09
N GLU A 12 2.08 2.70 -12.41
CA GLU A 12 0.78 2.08 -12.18
C GLU A 12 0.45 1.96 -10.69
N SER A 13 1.43 1.57 -9.86
CA SER A 13 1.20 1.42 -8.42
C SER A 13 0.85 2.75 -7.74
N LYS A 14 1.48 3.87 -8.17
CA LYS A 14 1.13 5.22 -7.69
C LYS A 14 -0.27 5.67 -8.10
N GLN A 15 -0.76 5.22 -9.25
CA GLN A 15 -2.09 5.56 -9.76
C GLN A 15 -3.20 4.71 -9.15
N SER A 16 -2.85 3.55 -8.56
CA SER A 16 -3.81 2.63 -7.97
C SER A 16 -4.42 3.19 -6.66
N GLY A 17 -5.46 4.01 -6.81
CA GLY A 17 -6.31 4.44 -5.71
C GLY A 17 -7.21 3.30 -5.23
N ALA A 18 -7.05 2.90 -3.97
CA ALA A 18 -8.05 2.22 -3.13
C ALA A 18 -8.72 0.92 -3.67
N SER A 19 -7.94 -0.15 -3.89
CA SER A 19 -8.43 -1.54 -3.72
C SER A 19 -7.30 -2.44 -3.18
N GLU A 20 -7.32 -2.75 -1.89
CA GLU A 20 -6.06 -2.95 -1.13
C GLU A 20 -5.42 -4.34 -1.28
N LEU A 21 -6.20 -5.43 -1.29
CA LEU A 21 -5.63 -6.79 -1.33
C LEU A 21 -5.36 -7.28 -2.76
N SER A 22 -6.29 -7.04 -3.69
CA SER A 22 -6.12 -7.39 -5.10
C SER A 22 -4.95 -6.64 -5.72
N ASN A 23 -4.76 -5.37 -5.34
CA ASN A 23 -3.65 -4.57 -5.85
C ASN A 23 -2.34 -4.97 -5.19
N ALA A 24 -2.34 -5.44 -3.94
CA ALA A 24 -1.14 -5.96 -3.29
C ALA A 24 -0.62 -7.23 -3.98
N GLN A 25 -1.48 -8.22 -4.22
CA GLN A 25 -1.07 -9.45 -4.91
C GLN A 25 -0.58 -9.16 -6.34
N LEU A 26 -1.30 -8.32 -7.09
CA LEU A 26 -0.88 -7.91 -8.44
C LEU A 26 0.46 -7.16 -8.42
N PHE A 27 0.63 -6.22 -7.48
CA PHE A 27 1.89 -5.48 -7.32
C PHE A 27 3.05 -6.44 -7.02
N ILE A 28 2.85 -7.40 -6.13
CA ILE A 28 3.87 -8.40 -5.78
C ILE A 28 4.26 -9.24 -6.99
N CYS A 29 3.30 -9.74 -7.77
CA CYS A 29 3.58 -10.53 -8.96
C CYS A 29 4.40 -9.72 -9.97
N ARG A 30 3.98 -8.48 -10.26
CA ARG A 30 4.71 -7.58 -11.17
C ARG A 30 6.08 -7.19 -10.65
N LEU A 31 6.23 -7.00 -9.34
CA LEU A 31 7.53 -6.77 -8.71
C LEU A 31 8.44 -7.98 -8.90
N CYS A 32 7.92 -9.19 -8.72
CA CYS A 32 8.70 -10.41 -8.94
C CYS A 32 9.13 -10.53 -10.41
N GLU A 33 8.23 -10.29 -11.36
CA GLU A 33 8.54 -10.27 -12.79
C GLU A 33 9.63 -9.24 -13.13
N ALA A 34 9.46 -8.00 -12.68
CA ALA A 34 10.42 -6.92 -12.92
C ALA A 34 11.81 -7.20 -12.30
N LEU A 35 11.84 -7.95 -11.19
CA LEU A 35 13.08 -8.33 -10.53
C LEU A 35 13.65 -9.68 -11.00
N GLY A 36 12.96 -10.42 -11.88
CA GLY A 36 13.37 -11.76 -12.31
C GLY A 36 13.32 -12.79 -11.17
N LEU A 37 12.36 -12.63 -10.25
CA LEU A 37 12.14 -13.50 -9.09
C LEU A 37 11.08 -14.56 -9.39
N PRO A 38 11.11 -15.71 -8.69
CA PRO A 38 10.02 -16.69 -8.78
C PRO A 38 8.70 -16.06 -8.35
N LEU A 39 7.60 -16.48 -8.97
CA LEU A 39 6.25 -16.10 -8.57
C LEU A 39 5.74 -16.96 -7.42
N PRO A 40 4.83 -16.44 -6.57
CA PRO A 40 4.10 -17.25 -5.59
C PRO A 40 3.34 -18.39 -6.28
N GLN A 41 3.28 -19.54 -5.60
CA GLN A 41 2.53 -20.70 -6.04
C GLN A 41 1.08 -20.62 -5.59
N PHE A 42 0.20 -21.38 -6.25
CA PHE A 42 -1.14 -21.62 -5.74
C PHE A 42 -1.07 -22.42 -4.43
N ALA A 43 -1.95 -22.13 -3.49
CA ALA A 43 -2.05 -22.90 -2.25
C ALA A 43 -2.55 -24.32 -2.57
N GLY A 44 -1.80 -25.32 -2.10
CA GLY A 44 -2.19 -26.73 -2.17
C GLY A 44 -3.00 -27.17 -0.96
N GLU A 45 -3.56 -28.37 -1.02
CA GLU A 45 -4.34 -28.99 0.08
C GLU A 45 -3.46 -29.31 1.31
N HIS A 46 -2.19 -29.63 1.08
CA HIS A 46 -1.22 -29.96 2.13
C HIS A 46 -0.42 -28.73 2.55
N ASP A 47 -0.61 -28.26 3.80
CA ASP A 47 0.06 -27.05 4.29
C ASP A 47 1.60 -27.16 4.36
N CYS A 48 2.14 -28.38 4.45
CA CYS A 48 3.59 -28.60 4.44
C CYS A 48 4.24 -28.15 3.13
N ASP A 49 3.53 -28.28 2.00
CA ASP A 49 4.01 -27.98 0.65
C ASP A 49 3.85 -26.49 0.29
N ASN A 50 3.13 -25.74 1.13
CA ASN A 50 2.88 -24.31 0.97
C ASN A 50 4.10 -23.48 1.40
N HIS A 51 5.17 -23.54 0.59
CA HIS A 51 6.45 -22.86 0.85
C HIS A 51 6.49 -21.41 0.36
N TYR A 52 5.75 -21.05 -0.68
CA TYR A 52 5.69 -19.68 -1.19
C TYR A 52 4.30 -19.38 -1.74
N ILE A 53 3.40 -18.88 -0.91
CA ILE A 53 1.97 -18.74 -1.25
C ILE A 53 1.40 -17.42 -0.73
N PHE A 54 0.35 -16.95 -1.39
CA PHE A 54 -0.53 -15.93 -0.83
C PHE A 54 -1.47 -16.54 0.21
N GLU A 55 -1.97 -15.70 1.11
CA GLU A 55 -3.06 -16.02 2.02
C GLU A 55 -2.81 -17.28 2.89
N LYS A 56 -1.58 -17.46 3.39
CA LYS A 56 -1.23 -18.63 4.22
C LYS A 56 -1.99 -18.62 5.55
N SER A 57 -2.76 -19.66 5.79
CA SER A 57 -3.43 -19.89 7.07
C SER A 57 -2.42 -20.18 8.17
N VAL A 58 -2.61 -19.56 9.33
CA VAL A 58 -1.86 -19.82 10.56
C VAL A 58 -2.82 -20.03 11.72
N SER A 59 -2.49 -20.95 12.61
CA SER A 59 -3.32 -21.29 13.77
C SER A 59 -2.61 -20.90 15.05
N PHE A 60 -3.28 -20.14 15.90
CA PHE A 60 -2.79 -19.79 17.22
C PHE A 60 -3.37 -20.74 18.25
N GLY A 61 -2.54 -21.59 18.85
CA GLY A 61 -2.96 -22.39 20.01
C GLY A 61 -3.00 -21.52 21.25
N PHE A 62 -4.17 -21.38 21.89
CA PHE A 62 -4.27 -20.81 23.22
C PHE A 62 -4.22 -21.91 24.28
N LEU A 63 -3.61 -21.62 25.45
CA LEU A 63 -3.52 -22.56 26.58
C LEU A 63 -4.89 -23.05 27.09
N ASN A 64 -5.98 -22.37 26.73
CA ASN A 64 -7.36 -22.75 27.06
C ASN A 64 -8.00 -23.71 26.02
N GLY A 65 -7.22 -24.26 25.08
CA GLY A 65 -7.68 -25.18 24.04
C GLY A 65 -8.45 -24.52 22.89
N ARG A 66 -8.59 -23.19 22.88
CA ARG A 66 -9.15 -22.46 21.72
C ARG A 66 -8.05 -22.25 20.69
N SER A 67 -8.43 -22.28 19.41
CA SER A 67 -7.57 -21.83 18.32
C SER A 67 -8.20 -20.62 17.64
N CYS A 68 -7.42 -19.55 17.43
CA CYS A 68 -7.82 -18.50 16.50
C CYS A 68 -7.08 -18.73 15.18
N GLY A 69 -7.79 -18.59 14.06
CA GLY A 69 -7.19 -18.60 12.73
C GLY A 69 -6.72 -17.21 12.34
N GLY A 70 -5.53 -17.12 11.78
CA GLY A 70 -5.00 -15.94 11.09
C GLY A 70 -4.65 -16.28 9.65
N ARG A 71 -4.42 -15.26 8.84
CA ARG A 71 -4.04 -15.44 7.44
C ARG A 71 -2.97 -14.41 7.07
N ILE A 72 -1.82 -14.91 6.67
CA ILE A 72 -0.69 -14.11 6.21
C ILE A 72 -0.94 -13.71 4.76
N ASP A 73 -0.78 -12.43 4.42
CA ASP A 73 -1.01 -11.97 3.03
C ASP A 73 -0.08 -12.65 2.03
N LEU A 74 1.22 -12.70 2.30
CA LEU A 74 2.19 -13.48 1.53
C LEU A 74 3.25 -14.09 2.44
N TYR A 75 3.45 -15.39 2.28
CA TYR A 75 4.45 -16.14 3.04
C TYR A 75 5.45 -16.79 2.09
N LYS A 76 6.74 -16.65 2.41
CA LYS A 76 7.81 -17.44 1.80
C LYS A 76 8.69 -18.08 2.89
N ARG A 77 8.66 -19.41 2.98
CA ARG A 77 9.40 -20.19 3.96
C ARG A 77 10.89 -19.86 3.90
N GLY A 78 11.47 -19.66 5.08
CA GLY A 78 12.89 -19.30 5.24
C GLY A 78 13.26 -17.91 4.73
N CYS A 79 12.31 -17.12 4.19
CA CYS A 79 12.59 -15.80 3.62
C CYS A 79 11.84 -14.69 4.37
N PHE A 80 10.52 -14.66 4.28
CA PHE A 80 9.75 -13.56 4.86
C PHE A 80 8.29 -13.92 5.13
N VAL A 81 7.70 -13.12 6.01
CA VAL A 81 6.26 -12.86 6.05
C VAL A 81 6.03 -11.43 5.55
N LEU A 82 5.08 -11.26 4.65
CA LEU A 82 4.67 -9.96 4.12
C LEU A 82 3.21 -9.71 4.45
N GLU A 83 2.95 -8.56 5.07
CA GLU A 83 1.60 -8.04 5.33
C GLU A 83 1.39 -6.76 4.52
N SER A 84 0.29 -6.69 3.80
CA SER A 84 -0.14 -5.46 3.14
C SER A 84 -0.97 -4.62 4.12
N LYS A 85 -0.78 -3.31 4.07
CA LYS A 85 -1.57 -2.41 4.89
C LYS A 85 -2.99 -2.34 4.33
N GLN A 86 -3.91 -3.04 4.98
CA GLN A 86 -5.34 -2.85 4.77
C GLN A 86 -5.79 -1.60 5.53
N SER A 87 -6.09 -0.49 4.83
CA SER A 87 -6.66 0.66 5.49
C SER A 87 -8.13 0.40 5.78
N ALA A 88 -8.49 0.39 7.06
CA ALA A 88 -9.90 0.47 7.48
C ALA A 88 -10.63 1.73 6.95
N MET A 89 -9.90 2.67 6.34
CA MET A 89 -10.39 3.88 5.66
C MET A 89 -10.73 3.67 4.18
N ALA A 90 -10.41 2.54 3.57
CA ALA A 90 -10.81 2.24 2.19
C ALA A 90 -12.33 2.09 2.02
N ARG A 91 -13.07 1.81 3.09
CA ARG A 91 -14.56 1.79 3.04
C ARG A 91 -15.20 3.19 3.04
N ARG A 92 -14.44 4.28 3.21
CA ARG A 92 -15.02 5.64 3.36
C ARG A 92 -14.39 6.74 2.49
N ARG A 93 -13.42 6.45 1.63
CA ARG A 93 -12.75 7.49 0.82
C ARG A 93 -12.53 7.03 -0.61
N ALA A 94 -13.58 7.14 -1.42
CA ALA A 94 -13.48 7.18 -2.88
C ALA A 94 -12.95 8.56 -3.38
N ASP A 95 -12.90 9.58 -2.52
CA ASP A 95 -12.68 10.98 -2.93
C ASP A 95 -11.31 11.56 -2.55
N TRP A 96 -10.36 10.75 -2.06
CA TRP A 96 -9.06 11.27 -1.63
C TRP A 96 -7.98 11.02 -2.70
N PRO A 97 -7.28 12.06 -3.20
CA PRO A 97 -6.20 11.86 -4.14
C PRO A 97 -5.09 10.98 -3.54
N PRO A 98 -4.29 10.27 -4.36
CA PRO A 98 -3.16 9.43 -3.94
C PRO A 98 -2.00 10.23 -3.31
N SER A 99 -2.25 11.47 -2.87
CA SER A 99 -1.29 12.32 -2.19
C SER A 99 -1.24 12.03 -0.69
N ILE A 100 -0.02 12.15 -0.18
CA ILE A 100 0.45 11.78 1.15
C ILE A 100 -0.49 12.24 2.29
N PRO A 101 -0.73 11.39 3.30
CA PRO A 101 -1.52 11.74 4.48
C PRO A 101 -0.93 12.97 5.22
N MET A 102 -1.67 14.07 5.33
CA MET A 102 -1.26 15.24 6.11
C MET A 102 -1.85 15.23 7.53
N GLY A 103 -1.09 15.65 8.53
CA GLY A 103 -1.56 15.85 9.92
C GLY A 103 -2.16 14.58 10.53
N ARG A 104 -3.43 14.64 10.95
CA ARG A 104 -4.19 13.48 11.51
C ARG A 104 -4.16 12.25 10.60
N SER A 105 -4.05 12.45 9.28
CA SER A 105 -3.97 11.38 8.30
C SER A 105 -2.62 10.65 8.38
N LEU A 106 -1.50 11.34 8.64
CA LEU A 106 -0.18 10.72 8.82
C LEU A 106 -0.14 9.85 10.07
N SER A 107 -0.70 10.33 11.18
CA SER A 107 -0.78 9.56 12.41
C SER A 107 -1.66 8.32 12.24
N ALA A 108 -2.79 8.43 11.53
CA ALA A 108 -3.63 7.27 11.21
C ALA A 108 -2.91 6.26 10.31
N TRP A 109 -2.19 6.75 9.30
CA TRP A 109 -1.37 5.93 8.41
C TRP A 109 -0.25 5.20 9.16
N ARG A 110 0.49 5.90 10.04
CA ARG A 110 1.53 5.30 10.90
C ARG A 110 0.96 4.24 11.83
N ARG A 111 -0.23 4.48 12.40
CA ARG A 111 -0.94 3.48 13.22
C ARG A 111 -1.30 2.23 12.42
N ALA A 112 -1.75 2.40 11.18
CA ALA A 112 -2.06 1.27 10.30
C ALA A 112 -0.80 0.47 9.92
N MET A 113 0.31 1.13 9.56
CA MET A 113 1.60 0.46 9.32
C MET A 113 2.09 -0.29 10.56
N SER A 114 1.98 0.35 11.74
CA SER A 114 2.34 -0.28 13.02
C SER A 114 1.44 -1.47 13.36
N ALA A 115 0.16 -1.43 13.01
CA ALA A 115 -0.76 -2.55 13.22
C ALA A 115 -0.41 -3.73 12.31
N ALA A 116 -0.16 -3.47 11.02
CA ALA A 116 0.29 -4.49 10.07
C ALA A 116 1.62 -5.12 10.51
N ARG A 117 2.55 -4.32 11.05
CA ARG A 117 3.80 -4.84 11.65
C ARG A 117 3.52 -5.78 12.82
N MET A 118 2.71 -5.36 13.79
CA MET A 118 2.38 -6.23 14.95
C MET A 118 1.70 -7.54 14.50
N GLN A 119 0.89 -7.48 13.46
CA GLN A 119 0.27 -8.65 12.85
C GLN A 119 1.30 -9.57 12.21
N ALA A 120 2.23 -9.04 11.41
CA ALA A 120 3.34 -9.80 10.82
C ALA A 120 4.20 -10.48 11.90
N GLU A 121 4.54 -9.76 12.98
CA GLU A 121 5.28 -10.32 14.12
C GLU A 121 4.50 -11.43 14.84
N HIS A 122 3.19 -11.27 14.99
CA HIS A 122 2.36 -12.29 15.61
C HIS A 122 2.30 -13.56 14.75
N TYR A 123 2.18 -13.40 13.43
CA TYR A 123 2.21 -14.53 12.49
C TYR A 123 3.56 -15.22 12.44
N ALA A 124 4.65 -14.46 12.43
CA ALA A 124 6.00 -15.02 12.48
C ALA A 124 6.20 -15.95 13.67
N ARG A 125 5.70 -15.58 14.85
CA ARG A 125 5.76 -16.43 16.07
C ARG A 125 4.88 -17.68 16.02
N ALA A 126 3.86 -17.69 15.16
CA ALA A 126 2.96 -18.83 15.01
C ALA A 126 3.42 -19.82 13.93
N LEU A 127 4.43 -19.46 13.14
CA LEU A 127 5.02 -20.36 12.17
C LEU A 127 5.95 -21.37 12.86
N PRO A 128 6.14 -22.57 12.28
CA PRO A 128 7.08 -23.57 12.81
C PRO A 128 8.52 -23.05 12.88
N GLU A 129 8.88 -22.19 11.92
CA GLU A 129 10.19 -21.54 11.83
C GLU A 129 9.97 -20.05 11.61
N SER A 130 10.60 -19.22 12.43
CA SER A 130 10.55 -17.77 12.31
C SER A 130 11.26 -17.31 11.03
N PRO A 131 10.59 -16.54 10.15
CA PRO A 131 11.23 -16.02 8.94
C PRO A 131 12.31 -14.99 9.28
N PRO A 132 13.39 -14.87 8.49
CA PRO A 132 14.42 -13.85 8.75
C PRO A 132 13.94 -12.42 8.51
N PHE A 133 12.91 -12.20 7.70
CA PHE A 133 12.38 -10.87 7.40
C PHE A 133 10.87 -10.74 7.65
N LEU A 134 10.46 -9.54 8.06
CA LEU A 134 9.09 -9.05 7.95
C LEU A 134 9.05 -7.90 6.96
N ILE A 135 8.05 -7.93 6.07
CA ILE A 135 7.84 -6.91 5.06
C ILE A 135 6.45 -6.31 5.24
N ILE A 136 6.36 -5.00 5.38
CA ILE A 136 5.07 -4.30 5.40
C ILE A 136 4.93 -3.49 4.12
N LEU A 137 3.88 -3.76 3.36
CA LEU A 137 3.65 -3.16 2.05
C LEU A 137 2.49 -2.16 2.10
N ASP A 138 2.77 -0.93 1.68
CA ASP A 138 1.74 0.03 1.26
C ASP A 138 1.91 0.31 -0.23
N VAL A 139 1.03 -0.30 -1.04
CA VAL A 139 1.09 -0.24 -2.50
C VAL A 139 1.10 1.22 -2.98
N GLY A 140 2.01 1.54 -3.90
CA GLY A 140 2.18 2.89 -4.43
C GLY A 140 2.90 3.88 -3.50
N HIS A 141 3.22 3.48 -2.27
CA HIS A 141 3.88 4.33 -1.29
C HIS A 141 5.24 3.79 -0.85
N ILE A 142 5.25 2.75 0.00
CA ILE A 142 6.45 2.27 0.67
C ILE A 142 6.44 0.75 0.89
N ILE A 143 7.64 0.20 1.03
CA ILE A 143 7.91 -1.13 1.58
C ILE A 143 8.77 -0.93 2.83
N GLU A 144 8.29 -1.37 3.99
CA GLU A 144 9.09 -1.41 5.22
C GLU A 144 9.71 -2.79 5.40
N VAL A 145 11.00 -2.83 5.74
CA VAL A 145 11.74 -4.08 5.94
C VAL A 145 12.28 -4.16 7.37
N TYR A 146 12.02 -5.28 8.02
CA TYR A 146 12.55 -5.63 9.33
C TYR A 146 13.21 -7.00 9.27
N ALA A 147 14.25 -7.22 10.06
CA ALA A 147 15.00 -8.46 10.07
C ALA A 147 15.23 -8.99 11.50
N ASP A 148 15.20 -10.31 11.62
CA ASP A 148 15.67 -11.06 12.79
C ASP A 148 16.47 -12.27 12.31
N PHE A 149 17.79 -12.11 12.26
CA PHE A 149 18.71 -13.19 11.87
C PHE A 149 19.04 -14.15 13.01
N SER A 150 18.53 -13.91 14.24
CA SER A 150 18.73 -14.84 15.36
C SER A 150 17.85 -16.10 15.23
N GLY A 151 16.80 -16.02 14.42
CA GLY A 151 15.84 -17.11 14.22
C GLY A 151 14.86 -17.30 15.37
N THR A 152 14.89 -16.45 16.41
CA THR A 152 13.96 -16.55 17.55
C THR A 152 12.57 -16.02 17.18
N GLY A 153 12.48 -15.06 16.25
CA GLY A 153 11.22 -14.40 15.90
C GLY A 153 10.74 -13.44 16.99
N GLU A 154 11.63 -13.04 17.90
CA GLU A 154 11.31 -12.21 19.06
C GLU A 154 11.69 -10.73 18.86
N SER A 155 12.67 -10.44 18.00
CA SER A 155 13.25 -9.09 17.93
C SER A 155 13.55 -8.62 16.49
N TYR A 156 12.49 -8.41 15.70
CA TYR A 156 12.62 -7.84 14.37
C TYR A 156 13.06 -6.36 14.41
N ALA A 157 14.31 -6.12 14.06
CA ALA A 157 14.91 -4.79 13.99
C ALA A 157 14.71 -4.18 12.59
N PRO A 158 14.61 -2.84 12.47
CA PRO A 158 14.63 -2.17 11.17
C PRO A 158 15.85 -2.55 10.33
N PHE A 159 15.63 -2.92 9.05
CA PHE A 159 16.71 -3.41 8.19
C PHE A 159 16.90 -2.53 6.94
N PRO A 160 18.14 -2.18 6.57
CA PRO A 160 19.41 -2.52 7.22
C PRO A 160 19.65 -1.71 8.49
N ASP A 161 18.96 -0.59 8.65
CA ASP A 161 18.96 0.22 9.86
C ASP A 161 17.67 1.03 9.92
N PRO A 162 17.40 1.72 11.04
CA PRO A 162 16.17 2.48 11.18
C PRO A 162 15.96 3.57 10.12
N GLY A 163 16.99 4.22 9.60
CA GLY A 163 16.87 5.26 8.58
C GLY A 163 16.61 4.72 7.17
N ARG A 164 17.08 3.51 6.85
CA ARG A 164 17.01 2.88 5.51
C ARG A 164 16.01 1.72 5.41
N ARG A 165 15.19 1.51 6.44
CA ARG A 165 14.13 0.50 6.49
C ARG A 165 12.99 0.70 5.50
N PHE A 166 12.79 1.96 5.09
CA PHE A 166 11.79 2.33 4.12
C PHE A 166 12.38 2.27 2.72
N ILE A 167 11.73 1.52 1.84
CA ILE A 167 11.96 1.55 0.40
C ILE A 167 10.79 2.31 -0.21
N LEU A 168 11.05 3.47 -0.79
CA LEU A 168 10.03 4.21 -1.53
C LEU A 168 9.80 3.55 -2.89
N MET A 169 8.64 3.78 -3.51
CA MET A 169 8.42 3.26 -4.87
C MET A 169 9.50 3.73 -5.86
N ASP A 170 9.92 5.00 -5.76
CA ASP A 170 10.97 5.53 -6.64
C ASP A 170 12.36 4.92 -6.34
N ASP A 171 12.59 4.41 -5.12
CA ASP A 171 13.83 3.71 -4.77
C ASP A 171 13.98 2.37 -5.49
N LEU A 172 12.89 1.78 -6.00
CA LEU A 172 12.94 0.51 -6.75
C LEU A 172 13.77 0.60 -8.04
N ARG A 173 14.04 1.81 -8.54
CA ARG A 173 14.97 2.05 -9.66
C ARG A 173 16.44 1.81 -9.29
N ARG A 174 16.76 1.85 -8.00
CA ARG A 174 18.16 1.79 -7.56
C ARG A 174 18.65 0.35 -7.53
N ALA A 175 19.80 0.10 -8.14
CA ALA A 175 20.37 -1.23 -8.24
C ALA A 175 20.66 -1.88 -6.86
N ASP A 176 21.06 -1.09 -5.87
CA ASP A 176 21.31 -1.58 -4.51
C ASP A 176 20.03 -2.08 -3.82
N ILE A 177 18.91 -1.39 -4.05
CA ILE A 177 17.59 -1.76 -3.53
C ILE A 177 17.07 -3.01 -4.22
N GLN A 178 17.19 -3.10 -5.54
CA GLN A 178 16.79 -4.30 -6.28
C GLN A 178 17.62 -5.52 -5.87
N ARG A 179 18.95 -5.36 -5.72
CA ARG A 179 19.82 -6.44 -5.20
C ARG A 179 19.36 -6.91 -3.83
N ARG A 180 19.06 -5.98 -2.92
CA ARG A 180 18.59 -6.30 -1.57
C ARG A 180 17.25 -7.02 -1.59
N LEU A 181 16.28 -6.56 -2.38
CA LEU A 181 14.98 -7.24 -2.53
C LEU A 181 15.16 -8.64 -3.12
N ARG A 182 16.02 -8.81 -4.13
CA ARG A 182 16.32 -10.15 -4.66
C ARG A 182 16.90 -11.06 -3.57
N ALA A 183 17.89 -10.58 -2.81
CA ALA A 183 18.49 -11.32 -1.72
C ALA A 183 17.48 -11.68 -0.62
N ILE A 184 16.58 -10.78 -0.22
CA ILE A 184 15.48 -11.10 0.72
C ILE A 184 14.62 -12.27 0.19
N TRP A 185 14.36 -12.32 -1.11
CA TRP A 185 13.55 -13.38 -1.72
C TRP A 185 14.29 -14.70 -1.90
N THR A 186 15.61 -14.72 -2.10
CA THR A 186 16.33 -15.91 -2.56
C THR A 186 17.40 -16.40 -1.61
N ASP A 187 18.10 -15.49 -0.93
CA ASP A 187 19.21 -15.79 -0.03
C ASP A 187 19.27 -14.77 1.11
N PRO A 188 18.32 -14.83 2.06
CA PRO A 188 18.23 -13.86 3.13
C PRO A 188 19.45 -13.88 4.07
N ALA A 189 20.11 -15.02 4.23
CA ALA A 189 21.28 -15.16 5.09
C ALA A 189 22.46 -14.31 4.61
N SER A 190 22.60 -14.09 3.30
CA SER A 190 23.61 -13.20 2.72
C SER A 190 23.55 -11.76 3.23
N LEU A 191 22.40 -11.34 3.76
CA LEU A 191 22.14 -9.98 4.25
C LEU A 191 22.40 -9.80 5.76
N ALA A 192 22.72 -10.87 6.49
CA ALA A 192 22.90 -10.79 7.95
C ALA A 192 23.96 -9.77 8.38
N GLY A 193 25.05 -9.64 7.60
CA GLY A 193 26.11 -8.66 7.84
C GLY A 193 25.77 -7.21 7.49
N GLU A 194 24.64 -6.96 6.81
CA GLU A 194 24.19 -5.59 6.47
C GLU A 194 23.36 -4.95 7.59
N LEU A 195 22.92 -5.73 8.59
CA LEU A 195 22.13 -5.22 9.71
C LEU A 195 22.99 -4.33 10.63
N CYS A 196 22.55 -3.09 10.81
CA CYS A 196 23.21 -2.08 11.59
C CYS A 196 22.23 -1.44 12.58
N MET A 197 22.54 -1.52 13.87
CA MET A 197 21.73 -0.95 14.95
C MET A 197 21.99 0.56 15.16
N ALA A 198 22.46 1.27 14.12
CA ALA A 198 22.73 2.70 14.20
C ALA A 198 21.45 3.50 14.52
N PRO A 199 21.55 4.64 15.23
CA PRO A 199 20.40 5.48 15.52
C PRO A 199 19.74 5.97 14.23
N ALA A 200 18.40 5.98 14.23
CA ALA A 200 17.60 6.40 13.10
C ALA A 200 17.92 7.84 12.69
N ARG A 201 18.14 8.06 11.38
CA ARG A 201 17.85 9.37 10.79
C ARG A 201 16.36 9.35 10.45
N GLU A 202 15.53 9.90 11.34
CA GLU A 202 14.07 10.09 11.19
C GLU A 202 13.66 10.83 9.89
N ASP A 203 14.67 11.35 9.19
CA ASP A 203 14.56 12.24 8.07
C ASP A 203 14.09 11.64 6.75
N ALA A 204 14.29 10.35 6.43
CA ALA A 204 14.01 9.88 5.06
C ALA A 204 12.50 9.88 4.71
N LEU A 205 11.69 9.25 5.57
CA LEU A 205 10.23 9.27 5.42
C LEU A 205 9.71 10.69 5.65
N THR A 206 10.17 11.39 6.69
CA THR A 206 9.72 12.76 6.99
C THR A 206 10.03 13.73 5.85
N ARG A 207 11.25 13.70 5.27
CA ARG A 207 11.62 14.51 4.09
C ARG A 207 10.75 14.15 2.89
N TYR A 208 10.51 12.87 2.61
CA TYR A 208 9.63 12.47 1.52
C TYR A 208 8.17 12.93 1.71
N LEU A 209 7.63 12.80 2.92
CA LEU A 209 6.30 13.31 3.28
C LEU A 209 6.23 14.83 3.11
N LEU A 210 7.29 15.55 3.48
CA LEU A 210 7.41 17.00 3.32
C LEU A 210 7.62 17.45 1.87
N ASP A 211 8.42 16.74 1.08
CA ASP A 211 8.69 17.06 -0.33
C ASP A 211 7.44 16.84 -1.19
N ARG A 212 6.63 15.81 -0.90
CA ARG A 212 5.32 15.64 -1.55
C ARG A 212 4.22 16.54 -1.02
N ALA A 213 4.27 16.97 0.25
CA ALA A 213 3.42 18.04 0.74
C ALA A 213 3.68 19.38 0.02
N ARG A 214 4.92 19.59 -0.46
CA ARG A 214 5.35 20.77 -1.22
C ARG A 214 5.18 20.65 -2.73
N ALA A 215 5.09 19.43 -3.26
CA ALA A 215 4.78 19.22 -4.67
C ALA A 215 3.38 19.81 -4.97
N PRO A 216 3.24 20.75 -5.91
CA PRO A 216 1.92 21.23 -6.30
C PRO A 216 1.10 20.02 -6.76
N GLY A 217 -0.09 19.83 -6.17
CA GLY A 217 -1.03 18.82 -6.65
C GLY A 217 -1.24 18.98 -8.17
N PRO A 218 -1.63 17.92 -8.89
CA PRO A 218 -1.90 18.03 -10.32
C PRO A 218 -2.81 19.25 -10.48
N GLY A 219 -2.30 20.25 -11.23
CA GLY A 219 -2.96 21.53 -11.36
C GLY A 219 -4.43 21.28 -11.65
N LYS A 220 -5.32 21.99 -10.94
CA LYS A 220 -6.74 22.01 -11.29
C LYS A 220 -6.80 22.22 -12.80
N PHE A 221 -7.09 21.16 -13.56
CA PHE A 221 -7.50 21.34 -14.93
C PHE A 221 -8.68 22.30 -14.85
N PRO A 222 -8.65 23.46 -15.53
CA PRO A 222 -9.83 24.30 -15.55
C PRO A 222 -10.93 23.43 -16.14
N LEU A 223 -11.96 23.14 -15.34
CA LEU A 223 -13.19 22.57 -15.84
C LEU A 223 -13.60 23.48 -16.99
N ARG A 224 -13.50 22.97 -18.23
CA ARG A 224 -14.13 23.62 -19.37
C ARG A 224 -15.59 23.83 -18.96
N PRO A 225 -16.12 25.06 -19.01
CA PRO A 225 -17.55 25.22 -18.83
C PRO A 225 -18.22 24.36 -19.90
N GLN A 226 -19.03 23.39 -19.47
CA GLN A 226 -19.88 22.67 -20.40
C GLN A 226 -20.78 23.72 -21.02
N ALA A 227 -20.57 23.98 -22.31
CA ALA A 227 -21.54 24.71 -23.11
C ALA A 227 -22.82 23.89 -23.06
N SER A 228 -23.85 24.43 -22.39
CA SER A 228 -25.21 23.94 -22.51
C SER A 228 -25.58 23.97 -23.98
N VAL A 229 -25.62 22.81 -24.62
CA VAL A 229 -26.26 22.63 -25.92
C VAL A 229 -27.76 22.83 -25.67
N ILE A 230 -28.24 24.02 -25.96
CA ILE A 230 -29.68 24.30 -26.10
C ILE A 230 -30.07 23.80 -27.49
N PRO A 231 -31.01 22.84 -27.63
CA PRO A 231 -31.57 22.56 -28.94
C PRO A 231 -32.56 23.68 -29.31
N GLU A 232 -32.33 24.33 -30.45
CA GLU A 232 -33.31 25.19 -31.12
C GLU A 232 -34.59 24.41 -31.45
N PRO A 233 -35.78 24.97 -31.22
CA PRO A 233 -36.97 24.59 -31.96
C PRO A 233 -37.28 25.62 -33.07
N LEU A 234 -37.62 25.07 -34.24
CA LEU A 234 -38.08 25.75 -35.46
C LEU A 234 -39.13 26.84 -35.20
N ALA A 235 -39.02 27.92 -35.99
CA ALA A 235 -39.96 29.03 -36.06
C ALA A 235 -41.41 28.61 -36.40
N GLY A 236 -42.37 29.20 -35.69
CA GLY A 236 -43.80 29.16 -36.00
C GLY A 236 -44.51 30.39 -35.42
N ARG A 237 -45.18 31.14 -36.30
CA ARG A 237 -45.77 32.47 -36.13
C ARG A 237 -46.86 32.58 -35.05
N PHE A 238 -46.99 33.82 -34.51
CA PHE A 238 -48.20 34.58 -34.11
C PHE A 238 -48.14 35.19 -32.70
N ALA A 239 -48.19 36.52 -32.64
CA ALA A 239 -48.57 37.36 -31.48
C ALA A 239 -50.13 37.44 -31.40
N PRO A 240 -50.81 38.05 -30.38
CA PRO A 240 -50.30 39.03 -29.39
C PRO A 240 -50.90 39.03 -27.94
N ARG A 241 -50.24 39.82 -27.07
CA ARG A 241 -50.70 40.66 -25.91
C ARG A 241 -51.46 40.10 -24.69
N LEU A 242 -51.20 40.82 -23.56
CA LEU A 242 -51.72 40.76 -22.16
C LEU A 242 -50.87 39.84 -21.25
N GLY A 243 -50.40 40.20 -20.06
CA GLY A 243 -50.48 41.39 -19.21
C GLY A 243 -50.17 40.96 -17.75
N ILE A 244 -49.41 41.79 -17.01
CA ILE A 244 -49.57 42.05 -15.56
C ILE A 244 -48.93 41.09 -14.51
N GLN A 245 -48.07 41.73 -13.69
CA GLN A 245 -47.76 41.63 -12.23
C GLN A 245 -46.89 40.57 -11.54
N GLU A 246 -46.13 41.16 -10.60
CA GLU A 246 -45.20 40.68 -9.58
C GLU A 246 -45.84 39.97 -8.36
N ARG A 247 -44.94 39.57 -7.44
CA ARG A 247 -45.05 39.13 -6.03
C ARG A 247 -45.10 37.60 -5.91
N GLY A 248 -44.39 36.92 -5.02
CA GLY A 248 -43.54 37.28 -3.89
C GLY A 248 -43.44 36.06 -2.95
N ALA A 249 -42.42 36.06 -2.08
CA ALA A 249 -42.37 35.39 -0.77
C ALA A 249 -42.18 33.84 -0.66
N ALA A 250 -41.00 33.50 -0.11
CA ALA A 250 -40.79 32.92 1.24
C ALA A 250 -40.67 31.40 1.48
N CYS A 251 -39.79 31.12 2.47
CA CYS A 251 -39.69 29.99 3.40
C CYS A 251 -39.10 28.66 2.87
N ARG A 252 -38.30 27.88 3.61
CA ARG A 252 -37.98 27.85 5.05
C ARG A 252 -36.73 26.98 5.31
N ILE A 253 -36.02 27.31 6.38
CA ILE A 253 -35.00 26.52 7.07
C ILE A 253 -35.66 25.29 7.73
N LEU A 254 -34.99 24.13 7.70
CA LEU A 254 -35.15 23.09 8.70
C LEU A 254 -33.77 22.61 9.17
N VAL A 255 -33.71 22.48 10.50
CA VAL A 255 -32.59 22.11 11.38
C VAL A 255 -32.16 20.67 11.15
#